data_AF-A0A6A6TR94-F1
#
_entry.id   AF-A0A6A6TR94-F1
#
_cell.length_a   1.000
_cell.length_b   1.000
_cell.length_c   1.000
_cell.angle_alpha   90.00
_cell.angle_beta   90.00
_cell.angle_gamma   90.00
#
_symmetry.space_group_name_H-M   'P 1'
#
loop_
_entity.id
_entity.type
_entity.pdbx_description
1 polymer ?
#
loop_
_entity_poly.entity_id
_entity_poly.type
_entity_poly.pdbx_seq_one_letter_code
_entity_poly.pdbx_strand_id
1 'polypeptide(L)'
;MFVSSTFGVPRYFQRFFASDTSGLSHTPDPRSNVKPEHRVDYLMHTYIVQYMTGAGLQPLANRFTHNMLHQLHAFHTVADSHELEDLYAFMQEHIFRASISAMFGKLIFQVSPRFCENFWRFEAGVPELAKGFPRWILRNQYRARDVCLADVRRWHETLDQRRLHAADPKVLSDNHYDDVFGSEVVKRRHAAFSRMELMGADAKASEDLALIWGSVSNATHATFWLVHAVLRDKRMTERFLFEIKKAEFDAYDQTPGLHAYDVNVLCRNDFLQSLYAETLRMYVANMILRTPRHGEVQVGEWSMDGTDILGTMSYPMHHDPAVYKTDDHGIARPLTEFWAERFMGPCGNSFTLAGLEGSWIPYGGGSNMCPGRYFAKQEILITAALLIGNFDINLVGQEPEIDWRFFGSGTLGVKGRQRCMLVRRAQ
;
A
#
# COMPACT_ATOMS: atom_id res chain seq x y z
N MET A 1 13.53 -2.44 -14.80
CA MET A 1 14.69 -2.72 -13.91
C MET A 1 14.26 -2.93 -12.45
N PHE A 2 13.51 -2.02 -11.83
CA PHE A 2 13.03 -2.17 -10.44
C PHE A 2 12.27 -3.49 -10.19
N VAL A 3 11.17 -3.73 -10.93
CA VAL A 3 10.35 -4.93 -10.73
C VAL A 3 11.19 -6.21 -10.92
N SER A 4 12.07 -6.23 -11.93
CA SER A 4 12.93 -7.38 -12.22
C SER A 4 13.97 -7.67 -11.13
N SER A 5 14.61 -6.66 -10.55
CA SER A 5 15.62 -6.86 -9.52
C SER A 5 14.97 -7.20 -8.17
N THR A 6 13.90 -6.49 -7.83
CA THR A 6 13.19 -6.63 -6.55
C THR A 6 12.40 -7.92 -6.42
N PHE A 7 11.61 -8.30 -7.43
CA PHE A 7 10.67 -9.42 -7.34
C PHE A 7 11.14 -10.70 -8.04
N GLY A 8 12.33 -10.68 -8.66
CA GLY A 8 12.92 -11.89 -9.23
C GLY A 8 12.30 -12.33 -10.56
N VAL A 9 11.74 -11.39 -11.33
CA VAL A 9 11.11 -11.65 -12.63
C VAL A 9 12.07 -12.40 -13.56
N PRO A 10 11.69 -13.55 -14.13
CA PRO A 10 12.55 -14.33 -15.02
C PRO A 10 12.96 -13.58 -16.29
N ARG A 11 14.18 -13.84 -16.78
CA ARG A 11 14.72 -13.17 -17.99
C ARG A 11 13.84 -13.37 -19.24
N TYR A 12 13.20 -14.53 -19.39
CA TYR A 12 12.31 -14.78 -20.52
C TYR A 12 11.08 -13.85 -20.48
N PHE A 13 10.52 -13.63 -19.29
CA PHE A 13 9.35 -12.78 -19.12
C PHE A 13 9.70 -11.30 -19.23
N GLN A 14 10.89 -10.88 -18.77
CA GLN A 14 11.36 -9.50 -18.97
C GLN A 14 11.38 -9.10 -20.45
N ARG A 15 11.79 -10.01 -21.35
CA ARG A 15 11.77 -9.76 -22.79
C ARG A 15 10.35 -9.66 -23.33
N PHE A 16 9.46 -10.53 -22.87
CA PHE A 16 8.05 -10.49 -23.25
C PHE A 16 7.37 -9.19 -22.77
N PHE A 17 7.58 -8.80 -21.52
CA PHE A 17 7.11 -7.54 -20.96
C PHE A 17 7.63 -6.33 -21.75
N ALA A 18 8.94 -6.30 -22.05
CA ALA A 18 9.54 -5.21 -22.83
C ALA A 18 9.01 -5.13 -24.28
N SER A 19 8.46 -6.22 -24.81
CA SER A 19 7.82 -6.23 -26.14
C SER A 19 6.39 -5.69 -26.14
N ASP A 20 5.78 -5.45 -24.97
CA ASP A 20 4.46 -4.83 -24.87
C ASP A 20 4.53 -3.32 -25.16
N THR A 21 4.14 -2.99 -26.38
CA THR A 21 4.02 -1.61 -26.87
C THR A 21 2.59 -1.08 -26.83
N SER A 22 1.64 -1.85 -26.29
CA SER A 22 0.21 -1.53 -26.37
C SER A 22 -0.24 -0.46 -25.36
N GLY A 23 0.52 -0.29 -24.28
CA GLY A 23 0.24 0.67 -23.21
C GLY A 23 -0.91 0.27 -22.28
N LEU A 24 -1.14 1.11 -21.26
CA LEU A 24 -2.07 0.87 -20.14
C LEU A 24 -3.54 1.17 -20.43
N SER A 25 -3.84 1.83 -21.56
CA SER A 25 -5.19 2.27 -21.90
C SER A 25 -6.08 1.11 -22.35
N HIS A 26 -7.41 1.23 -22.24
CA HIS A 26 -8.31 0.22 -22.79
C HIS A 26 -8.10 0.03 -24.30
N THR A 27 -8.05 1.13 -25.04
CA THR A 27 -7.63 1.12 -26.46
C THR A 27 -6.10 1.05 -26.55
N PRO A 28 -5.53 0.05 -27.24
CA PRO A 28 -4.08 -0.06 -27.42
C PRO A 28 -3.53 1.10 -28.26
N ASP A 29 -2.23 1.39 -28.13
CA ASP A 29 -1.55 2.30 -29.05
C ASP A 29 -1.78 1.83 -30.51
N PRO A 30 -2.25 2.71 -31.42
CA PRO A 30 -2.52 2.32 -32.81
C PRO A 30 -1.31 1.75 -33.57
N ARG A 31 -0.09 1.98 -33.09
CA ARG A 31 1.15 1.46 -33.67
C ARG A 31 1.54 0.09 -33.11
N SER A 32 0.84 -0.40 -32.08
CA SER A 32 1.12 -1.68 -31.45
C SER A 32 0.40 -2.83 -32.17
N ASN A 33 1.12 -3.92 -32.43
CA ASN A 33 0.57 -5.16 -32.98
C ASN A 33 0.45 -6.28 -31.91
N VAL A 34 0.50 -5.91 -30.62
CA VAL A 34 0.41 -6.85 -29.51
C VAL A 34 -1.01 -7.41 -29.42
N LYS A 35 -1.14 -8.75 -29.41
CA LYS A 35 -2.44 -9.41 -29.26
C LYS A 35 -3.10 -9.02 -27.94
N PRO A 36 -4.44 -8.93 -27.86
CA PRO A 36 -5.15 -8.53 -26.65
C PRO A 36 -4.73 -9.29 -25.38
N GLU A 37 -4.54 -10.61 -25.49
CA GLU A 37 -4.11 -11.49 -24.41
C GLU A 37 -2.64 -11.30 -24.00
N HIS A 38 -1.82 -10.64 -24.82
CA HIS A 38 -0.40 -10.36 -24.55
C HIS A 38 -0.15 -8.92 -24.06
N ARG A 39 -1.21 -8.15 -23.81
CA ARG A 39 -1.13 -6.78 -23.28
C ARG A 39 -0.89 -6.81 -21.77
N VAL A 40 0.31 -7.22 -21.38
CA VAL A 40 0.72 -7.43 -19.99
C VAL A 40 0.52 -6.16 -19.15
N ASP A 41 0.96 -5.00 -19.64
CA ASP A 41 0.82 -3.71 -18.94
C ASP A 41 -0.65 -3.43 -18.63
N TYR A 42 -1.51 -3.53 -19.65
CA TYR A 42 -2.95 -3.30 -19.53
C TYR A 42 -3.61 -4.31 -18.59
N LEU A 43 -3.36 -5.61 -18.77
CA LEU A 43 -4.03 -6.68 -18.00
C LEU A 43 -3.58 -6.71 -16.54
N MET A 44 -2.33 -6.35 -16.25
CA MET A 44 -1.87 -6.16 -14.88
C MET A 44 -2.59 -4.97 -14.20
N HIS A 45 -2.84 -3.89 -14.93
CA HIS A 45 -3.35 -2.65 -14.34
C HIS A 45 -4.88 -2.57 -14.28
N THR A 46 -5.57 -3.04 -15.33
CA THR A 46 -7.01 -2.79 -15.52
C THR A 46 -7.87 -3.38 -14.40
N TYR A 47 -7.53 -4.57 -13.89
CA TYR A 47 -8.32 -5.20 -12.83
C TYR A 47 -8.12 -4.52 -11.48
N ILE A 48 -6.93 -3.96 -11.23
CA ILE A 48 -6.69 -3.15 -10.03
C ILE A 48 -7.55 -1.89 -10.10
N VAL A 49 -7.55 -1.19 -11.24
CA VAL A 49 -8.38 0.00 -11.43
C VAL A 49 -9.88 -0.35 -11.32
N GLN A 50 -10.34 -1.42 -11.96
CA GLN A 50 -11.75 -1.80 -11.97
C GLN A 50 -12.29 -2.13 -10.57
N TYR A 51 -11.51 -2.82 -9.73
CA TYR A 51 -11.97 -3.35 -8.45
C TYR A 51 -11.39 -2.64 -7.21
N MET A 52 -10.52 -1.63 -7.39
CA MET A 52 -10.01 -0.79 -6.29
C MET A 52 -10.35 0.69 -6.46
N THR A 53 -11.31 1.00 -7.33
CA THR A 53 -11.87 2.34 -7.52
C THR A 53 -13.40 2.31 -7.55
N GLY A 54 -14.03 3.46 -7.32
CA GLY A 54 -15.49 3.62 -7.40
C GLY A 54 -16.26 2.58 -6.58
N ALA A 55 -17.34 2.04 -7.15
CA ALA A 55 -18.17 1.02 -6.50
C ALA A 55 -17.44 -0.32 -6.28
N GLY A 56 -16.42 -0.64 -7.08
CA GLY A 56 -15.65 -1.88 -6.97
C GLY A 56 -14.80 -1.97 -5.70
N LEU A 57 -14.46 -0.83 -5.10
CA LEU A 57 -13.61 -0.75 -3.91
C LEU A 57 -14.32 -1.21 -2.62
N GLN A 58 -15.61 -0.91 -2.48
CA GLN A 58 -16.33 -1.06 -1.20
C GLN A 58 -16.28 -2.48 -0.62
N PRO A 59 -16.46 -3.57 -1.40
CA PRO A 59 -16.37 -4.93 -0.88
C PRO A 59 -14.99 -5.24 -0.29
N LEU A 60 -13.91 -4.80 -0.96
CA LEU A 60 -12.55 -5.02 -0.49
C LEU A 60 -12.27 -4.22 0.79
N ALA A 61 -12.69 -2.96 0.83
CA ALA A 61 -12.57 -2.08 1.99
C ALA A 61 -13.28 -2.64 3.22
N ASN A 62 -14.54 -3.06 3.07
CA ASN A 62 -15.32 -3.65 4.15
C ASN A 62 -14.67 -4.94 4.67
N ARG A 63 -14.15 -5.77 3.76
CA ARG A 63 -13.45 -7.00 4.14
C ARG A 63 -12.18 -6.70 4.93
N PHE A 64 -11.39 -5.72 4.49
CA PHE A 64 -10.21 -5.26 5.22
C PHE A 64 -10.59 -4.80 6.63
N THR A 65 -11.56 -3.90 6.76
CA THR A 65 -12.03 -3.39 8.07
C THR A 65 -12.47 -4.52 8.99
N HIS A 66 -13.27 -5.46 8.48
CA HIS A 66 -13.71 -6.63 9.23
C HIS A 66 -12.53 -7.51 9.68
N ASN A 67 -11.60 -7.80 8.77
CA ASN A 67 -10.42 -8.59 9.10
C ASN A 67 -9.55 -7.88 10.15
N MET A 68 -9.38 -6.56 10.04
CA MET A 68 -8.60 -5.76 10.99
C MET A 68 -9.23 -5.77 12.38
N LEU A 69 -10.55 -5.58 12.49
CA LEU A 69 -11.29 -5.71 13.74
C LEU A 69 -11.09 -7.09 14.38
N HIS A 70 -11.19 -8.16 13.58
CA HIS A 70 -10.96 -9.51 14.07
C HIS A 70 -9.51 -9.74 14.54
N GLN A 71 -8.51 -9.17 13.84
CA GLN A 71 -7.11 -9.24 14.26
C GLN A 71 -6.91 -8.57 15.64
N LEU A 72 -7.49 -7.37 15.83
CA LEU A 72 -7.38 -6.62 17.09
C LEU A 72 -8.14 -7.28 18.24
N HIS A 73 -9.33 -7.82 17.97
CA HIS A 73 -10.11 -8.54 18.96
C HIS A 73 -9.35 -9.79 19.46
N ALA A 74 -8.80 -10.59 18.55
CA ALA A 74 -8.04 -11.79 18.90
C ALA A 74 -6.81 -11.48 19.78
N PHE A 75 -6.08 -10.40 19.47
CA PHE A 75 -4.94 -9.96 20.27
C PHE A 75 -5.31 -9.65 21.72
N HIS A 76 -6.46 -9.00 21.93
CA HIS A 76 -6.81 -8.43 23.22
C HIS A 76 -7.56 -9.37 24.18
N THR A 77 -7.96 -10.58 23.74
CA THR A 77 -8.59 -11.57 24.64
C THR A 77 -7.69 -12.08 25.79
N VAL A 78 -6.45 -11.60 25.89
CA VAL A 78 -5.41 -12.18 26.76
C VAL A 78 -5.06 -11.29 27.97
N ALA A 79 -5.19 -9.95 27.91
CA ALA A 79 -4.91 -9.05 29.03
C ALA A 79 -5.50 -7.63 28.84
N ASP A 80 -5.75 -6.90 29.94
CA ASP A 80 -6.29 -5.52 29.90
C ASP A 80 -5.25 -4.46 29.47
N SER A 81 -3.96 -4.75 29.68
CA SER A 81 -2.83 -3.89 29.32
C SER A 81 -1.68 -4.71 28.74
N HIS A 82 -1.06 -4.20 27.67
CA HIS A 82 0.08 -4.82 27.00
C HIS A 82 1.24 -3.83 26.89
N GLU A 83 2.44 -4.27 27.26
CA GLU A 83 3.67 -3.61 26.84
C GLU A 83 4.08 -4.16 25.47
N LEU A 84 4.12 -3.29 24.46
CA LEU A 84 4.58 -3.64 23.13
C LEU A 84 6.03 -3.17 22.96
N GLU A 85 6.92 -4.12 22.67
CA GLU A 85 8.33 -3.85 22.35
C GLU A 85 8.51 -3.08 21.03
N ASP A 86 7.55 -3.22 20.11
CA ASP A 86 7.61 -2.57 18.81
C ASP A 86 6.21 -2.40 18.20
N LEU A 87 5.67 -1.18 18.31
CA LEU A 87 4.40 -0.77 17.71
C LEU A 87 4.43 -0.90 16.18
N TYR A 88 5.59 -0.72 15.55
CA TYR A 88 5.70 -0.87 14.10
C TYR A 88 5.56 -2.33 13.69
N ALA A 89 6.26 -3.25 14.36
CA ALA A 89 6.12 -4.68 14.12
C ALA A 89 4.70 -5.20 14.40
N PHE A 90 4.03 -4.65 15.43
CA PHE A 90 2.62 -4.94 15.70
C PHE A 90 1.71 -4.55 14.53
N MET A 91 1.88 -3.34 13.99
CA MET A 91 1.10 -2.89 12.83
C MET A 91 1.45 -3.68 11.57
N GLN A 92 2.73 -4.00 11.35
CA GLN A 92 3.18 -4.87 10.26
C GLN A 92 2.45 -6.21 10.24
N GLU A 93 2.33 -6.89 11.39
CA GLU A 93 1.65 -8.19 11.48
C GLU A 93 0.14 -8.07 11.20
N HIS A 94 -0.55 -7.16 11.90
CA HIS A 94 -2.00 -7.08 11.84
C HIS A 94 -2.53 -6.48 10.54
N ILE A 95 -1.90 -5.42 10.02
CA ILE A 95 -2.26 -4.83 8.72
C ILE A 95 -2.02 -5.86 7.62
N PHE A 96 -0.87 -6.55 7.63
CA PHE A 96 -0.56 -7.54 6.62
C PHE A 96 -1.56 -8.69 6.59
N ARG A 97 -1.87 -9.28 7.74
CA ARG A 97 -2.87 -10.37 7.79
C ARG A 97 -4.25 -9.90 7.33
N ALA A 98 -4.67 -8.71 7.73
CA ALA A 98 -5.97 -8.17 7.33
C ALA A 98 -6.06 -7.89 5.83
N SER A 99 -5.04 -7.21 5.28
CA SER A 99 -4.95 -6.79 3.88
C SER A 99 -4.78 -7.98 2.93
N ILE A 100 -3.84 -8.87 3.23
CA ILE A 100 -3.59 -10.04 2.36
C ILE A 100 -4.73 -11.05 2.43
N SER A 101 -5.38 -11.24 3.59
CA SER A 101 -6.60 -12.06 3.64
C SER A 101 -7.74 -11.44 2.83
N ALA A 102 -7.90 -10.12 2.85
CA ALA A 102 -8.93 -9.44 2.08
C ALA A 102 -8.69 -9.53 0.56
N MET A 103 -7.44 -9.41 0.12
CA MET A 103 -7.08 -9.42 -1.30
C MET A 103 -6.89 -10.82 -1.88
N PHE A 104 -6.13 -11.69 -1.21
CA PHE A 104 -5.65 -12.99 -1.71
C PHE A 104 -6.33 -14.21 -1.04
N GLY A 105 -7.26 -13.95 -0.11
CA GLY A 105 -7.92 -15.00 0.65
C GLY A 105 -7.02 -15.55 1.76
N LYS A 106 -7.55 -16.51 2.50
CA LYS A 106 -6.86 -17.10 3.67
C LYS A 106 -5.96 -18.28 3.30
N LEU A 107 -6.13 -18.87 2.11
CA LEU A 107 -5.35 -20.03 1.68
C LEU A 107 -3.84 -19.78 1.76
N ILE A 108 -3.36 -18.60 1.40
CA ILE A 108 -1.93 -18.27 1.43
C ILE A 108 -1.32 -18.47 2.83
N PHE A 109 -2.06 -18.16 3.89
CA PHE A 109 -1.65 -18.38 5.27
C PHE A 109 -1.83 -19.83 5.73
N GLN A 110 -2.73 -20.58 5.11
CA GLN A 110 -2.89 -22.03 5.39
C GLN A 110 -1.72 -22.82 4.81
N VAL A 111 -1.28 -22.49 3.59
CA VAL A 111 -0.16 -23.16 2.92
C VAL A 111 1.21 -22.66 3.38
N SER A 112 1.26 -21.41 3.84
CA SER A 112 2.46 -20.77 4.38
C SER A 112 2.13 -19.95 5.64
N PRO A 113 2.01 -20.59 6.82
CA PRO A 113 1.66 -19.92 8.09
C PRO A 113 2.61 -18.79 8.49
N ARG A 114 3.89 -18.87 8.08
CA ARG A 114 4.93 -17.88 8.33
C ARG A 114 5.07 -16.83 7.20
N PHE A 115 4.12 -16.76 6.27
CA PHE A 115 4.23 -15.87 5.12
C PHE A 115 4.39 -14.39 5.53
N CYS A 116 3.72 -13.93 6.59
CA CYS A 116 3.87 -12.56 7.07
C CYS A 116 5.32 -12.26 7.53
N GLU A 117 5.90 -13.13 8.36
CA GLU A 117 7.29 -13.00 8.81
C GLU A 117 8.28 -13.06 7.63
N ASN A 118 8.04 -13.97 6.68
CA ASN A 118 8.87 -14.10 5.48
C ASN A 118 8.78 -12.82 4.62
N PHE A 119 7.58 -12.27 4.45
CA PHE A 119 7.35 -11.05 3.69
C PHE A 119 8.10 -9.87 4.30
N TRP A 120 7.98 -9.62 5.60
CA TRP A 120 8.66 -8.48 6.22
C TRP A 120 10.19 -8.61 6.25
N ARG A 121 10.72 -9.85 6.27
CA ARG A 121 12.15 -10.11 6.02
C ARG A 121 12.57 -9.78 4.60
N PHE A 122 11.72 -10.07 3.62
CA PHE A 122 11.95 -9.69 2.22
C PHE A 122 11.87 -8.18 2.04
N GLU A 123 10.84 -7.54 2.61
CA GLU A 123 10.57 -6.10 2.52
C GLU A 123 11.74 -5.26 3.06
N ALA A 124 12.30 -5.67 4.21
CA ALA A 124 13.48 -5.01 4.79
C ALA A 124 14.73 -5.04 3.89
N GLY A 125 14.78 -5.93 2.90
CA GLY A 125 15.84 -6.03 1.89
C GLY A 125 15.50 -5.44 0.52
N VAL A 126 14.27 -4.94 0.33
CA VAL A 126 13.83 -4.31 -0.94
C VAL A 126 14.72 -3.13 -1.33
N PRO A 127 15.13 -2.22 -0.42
CA PRO A 127 16.04 -1.13 -0.77
C PRO A 127 17.33 -1.57 -1.47
N GLU A 128 17.95 -2.65 -1.01
CA GLU A 128 19.17 -3.17 -1.59
C GLU A 128 18.91 -3.98 -2.87
N LEU A 129 17.82 -4.77 -2.91
CA LEU A 129 17.42 -5.50 -4.12
C LEU A 129 17.08 -4.57 -5.28
N ALA A 130 16.39 -3.45 -5.01
CA ALA A 130 16.04 -2.44 -6.00
C ALA A 130 17.26 -1.87 -6.74
N LYS A 131 18.39 -1.74 -6.04
CA LYS A 131 19.68 -1.26 -6.59
C LYS A 131 20.35 -2.27 -7.52
N GLY A 132 19.88 -3.52 -7.56
CA GLY A 132 20.35 -4.52 -8.51
C GLY A 132 21.73 -5.12 -8.21
N PHE A 133 22.21 -5.03 -6.97
CA PHE A 133 23.50 -5.65 -6.59
C PHE A 133 23.48 -7.17 -6.83
N PRO A 134 24.62 -7.77 -7.21
CA PRO A 134 24.74 -9.21 -7.42
C PRO A 134 24.36 -10.05 -6.19
N ARG A 135 23.80 -11.24 -6.44
CA ARG A 135 23.36 -12.19 -5.40
C ARG A 135 24.46 -12.57 -4.40
N TRP A 136 25.71 -12.62 -4.83
CA TRP A 136 26.83 -12.98 -3.94
C TRP A 136 27.17 -11.89 -2.92
N ILE A 137 26.76 -10.63 -3.16
CA ILE A 137 26.84 -9.50 -2.21
C ILE A 137 25.64 -9.54 -1.26
N LEU A 138 24.42 -9.62 -1.80
CA LEU A 138 23.16 -9.51 -1.04
C LEU A 138 22.53 -10.88 -0.71
N ARG A 139 23.34 -11.86 -0.31
CA ARG A 139 22.89 -13.26 -0.17
C ARG A 139 21.62 -13.41 0.68
N ASN A 140 21.53 -12.66 1.76
CA ASN A 140 20.40 -12.72 2.70
C ASN A 140 19.12 -12.13 2.11
N GLN A 141 19.20 -10.97 1.45
CA GLN A 141 18.06 -10.31 0.82
C GLN A 141 17.51 -11.16 -0.32
N TYR A 142 18.39 -11.71 -1.16
CA TYR A 142 17.99 -12.63 -2.22
C TYR A 142 17.35 -13.91 -1.67
N ARG A 143 17.88 -14.48 -0.58
CA ARG A 143 17.28 -15.64 0.09
C ARG A 143 15.89 -15.32 0.63
N ALA A 144 15.71 -14.16 1.27
CA ALA A 144 14.40 -13.73 1.79
C ALA A 144 13.37 -13.60 0.65
N ARG A 145 13.75 -12.97 -0.47
CA ARG A 145 12.91 -12.90 -1.67
C ARG A 145 12.53 -14.28 -2.20
N ASP A 146 13.50 -15.20 -2.32
CA ASP A 146 13.24 -16.53 -2.87
C ASP A 146 12.30 -17.36 -1.99
N VAL A 147 12.35 -17.18 -0.66
CA VAL A 147 11.39 -17.78 0.27
C VAL A 147 9.98 -17.25 0.01
N CYS A 148 9.79 -15.94 -0.14
CA CYS A 148 8.48 -15.37 -0.49
C CYS A 148 7.96 -15.87 -1.84
N LEU A 149 8.83 -15.95 -2.85
CA LEU A 149 8.45 -16.52 -4.15
C LEU A 149 8.02 -17.98 -4.03
N ALA A 150 8.69 -18.77 -3.19
CA ALA A 150 8.29 -20.16 -2.94
C ALA A 150 6.93 -20.26 -2.21
N ASP A 151 6.65 -19.35 -1.26
CA ASP A 151 5.35 -19.28 -0.59
C ASP A 151 4.22 -18.95 -1.58
N VAL A 152 4.42 -17.96 -2.46
CA VAL A 152 3.45 -17.60 -3.51
C VAL A 152 3.24 -18.73 -4.51
N ARG A 153 4.31 -19.43 -4.94
CA ARG A 153 4.19 -20.61 -5.82
C ARG A 153 3.36 -21.71 -5.17
N ARG A 154 3.61 -22.03 -3.90
CA ARG A 154 2.84 -23.06 -3.18
C ARG A 154 1.36 -22.70 -3.11
N TRP A 155 1.04 -21.42 -2.90
CA TRP A 155 -0.32 -20.93 -2.96
C TRP A 155 -0.94 -21.13 -4.35
N HIS A 156 -0.26 -20.76 -5.43
CA HIS A 156 -0.72 -21.00 -6.81
C HIS A 156 -0.97 -22.48 -7.09
N GLU A 157 -0.02 -23.36 -6.77
CA GLU A 157 -0.12 -24.80 -6.99
C GLU A 157 -1.33 -25.39 -6.26
N THR A 158 -1.54 -25.00 -5.00
CA THR A 158 -2.67 -25.46 -4.19
C THR A 158 -4.01 -24.94 -4.73
N LEU A 159 -4.02 -23.68 -5.20
CA LEU A 159 -5.19 -23.05 -5.79
C LEU A 159 -5.60 -23.74 -7.10
N ASP A 160 -4.63 -24.02 -7.98
CA ASP A 160 -4.87 -24.72 -9.25
C ASP A 160 -5.34 -26.17 -9.02
N GLN A 161 -4.76 -26.87 -8.03
CA GLN A 161 -5.23 -28.21 -7.62
C GLN A 161 -6.69 -28.20 -7.14
N ARG A 162 -7.04 -27.27 -6.23
CA ARG A 162 -8.42 -27.15 -5.74
C ARG A 162 -9.41 -26.84 -6.85
N ARG A 163 -9.00 -26.09 -7.86
CA ARG A 163 -9.82 -25.81 -9.05
C ARG A 163 -10.06 -27.05 -9.89
N LEU A 164 -9.04 -27.87 -10.14
CA LEU A 164 -9.17 -29.10 -10.94
C LEU A 164 -10.08 -30.13 -10.26
N HIS A 165 -10.10 -30.16 -8.92
CA HIS A 165 -10.92 -31.09 -8.13
C HIS A 165 -12.27 -30.51 -7.67
N ALA A 166 -12.60 -29.28 -8.03
CA ALA A 166 -13.89 -28.68 -7.68
C ALA A 166 -15.02 -29.36 -8.46
N ALA A 167 -16.07 -29.78 -7.74
CA ALA A 167 -17.24 -30.44 -8.33
C ALA A 167 -17.98 -29.56 -9.37
N ASP A 168 -17.87 -28.23 -9.24
CA ASP A 168 -18.27 -27.26 -10.25
C ASP A 168 -17.24 -26.11 -10.32
N PRO A 169 -16.49 -25.97 -11.43
CA PRO A 169 -15.54 -24.86 -11.63
C PRO A 169 -16.17 -23.46 -11.55
N LYS A 170 -17.50 -23.33 -11.73
CA LYS A 170 -18.23 -22.06 -11.63
C LYS A 170 -18.44 -21.59 -10.20
N VAL A 171 -18.45 -22.51 -9.21
CA VAL A 171 -18.64 -22.15 -7.80
C VAL A 171 -17.51 -21.27 -7.27
N LEU A 172 -16.31 -21.39 -7.83
CA LEU A 172 -15.16 -20.53 -7.50
C LEU A 172 -15.20 -19.17 -8.23
N SER A 173 -15.95 -19.04 -9.34
CA SER A 173 -15.97 -17.84 -10.18
C SER A 173 -17.09 -16.85 -9.90
N ASP A 174 -18.19 -17.27 -9.27
CA ASP A 174 -19.41 -16.45 -9.21
C ASP A 174 -19.49 -15.57 -7.95
N ASN A 175 -18.72 -15.89 -6.90
CA ASN A 175 -18.64 -15.06 -5.70
C ASN A 175 -17.60 -13.94 -5.85
N HIS A 176 -17.96 -12.71 -5.50
CA HIS A 176 -17.05 -11.55 -5.47
C HIS A 176 -15.83 -11.72 -4.54
N TYR A 177 -15.89 -12.67 -3.60
CA TYR A 177 -14.78 -13.06 -2.71
C TYR A 177 -14.92 -14.51 -2.28
N ASP A 178 -13.80 -15.22 -2.08
CA ASP A 178 -13.75 -16.47 -1.31
C ASP A 178 -12.40 -16.62 -0.58
N ASP A 179 -12.36 -17.48 0.45
CA ASP A 179 -11.16 -17.68 1.28
C ASP A 179 -10.01 -18.44 0.57
N VAL A 180 -10.21 -18.94 -0.65
CA VAL A 180 -9.20 -19.65 -1.46
C VAL A 180 -8.47 -18.70 -2.39
N PHE A 181 -9.22 -17.93 -3.18
CA PHE A 181 -8.71 -17.02 -4.20
C PHE A 181 -8.58 -15.58 -3.72
N GLY A 182 -9.44 -15.19 -2.78
CA GLY A 182 -9.60 -13.81 -2.35
C GLY A 182 -10.56 -13.01 -3.22
N SER A 183 -10.18 -11.78 -3.50
CA SER A 183 -10.98 -10.76 -4.18
C SER A 183 -11.05 -10.94 -5.70
N GLU A 184 -12.02 -10.27 -6.33
CA GLU A 184 -12.11 -10.16 -7.80
C GLU A 184 -10.80 -9.65 -8.45
N VAL A 185 -10.05 -8.75 -7.79
CA VAL A 185 -8.75 -8.26 -8.30
C VAL A 185 -7.83 -9.43 -8.60
N VAL A 186 -7.67 -10.33 -7.63
CA VAL A 186 -6.75 -11.47 -7.70
C VAL A 186 -7.31 -12.55 -8.63
N LYS A 187 -8.61 -12.84 -8.55
CA LYS A 187 -9.32 -13.79 -9.44
C LYS A 187 -9.11 -13.47 -10.92
N ARG A 188 -9.39 -12.22 -11.30
CA ARG A 188 -9.33 -11.80 -12.71
C ARG A 188 -7.89 -11.75 -13.21
N ARG A 189 -6.95 -11.30 -12.38
CA ARG A 189 -5.51 -11.28 -12.71
C ARG A 189 -4.97 -12.69 -12.92
N HIS A 190 -5.19 -13.62 -11.99
CA HIS A 190 -4.71 -15.01 -12.12
C HIS A 190 -5.33 -15.70 -13.35
N ALA A 191 -6.61 -15.45 -13.63
CA ALA A 191 -7.27 -15.97 -14.82
C ALA A 191 -6.66 -15.41 -16.11
N ALA A 192 -6.36 -14.11 -16.18
CA ALA A 192 -5.70 -13.49 -17.32
C ALA A 192 -4.28 -14.04 -17.51
N PHE A 193 -3.47 -14.08 -16.44
CA PHE A 193 -2.11 -14.61 -16.46
C PHE A 193 -2.05 -16.08 -16.86
N SER A 194 -3.07 -16.86 -16.49
CA SER A 194 -3.13 -18.28 -16.88
C SER A 194 -3.48 -18.52 -18.33
N ARG A 195 -3.96 -17.51 -19.06
CA ARG A 195 -4.17 -17.56 -20.52
C ARG A 195 -2.98 -17.03 -21.31
N MET A 196 -1.99 -16.43 -20.65
CA MET A 196 -0.78 -15.91 -21.28
C MET A 196 0.27 -17.03 -21.41
N GLU A 197 0.52 -17.49 -22.62
CA GLU A 197 1.44 -18.60 -22.91
C GLU A 197 2.85 -18.36 -22.35
N LEU A 198 3.34 -17.12 -22.43
CA LEU A 198 4.69 -16.74 -21.99
C LEU A 198 4.78 -16.39 -20.50
N MET A 199 3.67 -16.44 -19.74
CA MET A 199 3.64 -16.17 -18.31
C MET A 199 3.68 -17.47 -17.50
N GLY A 200 4.88 -18.08 -17.44
CA GLY A 200 5.14 -19.27 -16.63
C GLY A 200 4.99 -19.04 -15.12
N ALA A 201 5.01 -20.13 -14.33
CA ALA A 201 4.80 -20.11 -12.88
C ALA A 201 5.69 -19.10 -12.13
N ASP A 202 6.96 -18.99 -12.51
CA ASP A 202 7.90 -18.05 -11.90
C ASP A 202 7.54 -16.58 -12.16
N ALA A 203 7.05 -16.28 -13.36
CA ALA A 203 6.59 -14.95 -13.71
C ALA A 203 5.31 -14.60 -12.94
N LYS A 204 4.33 -15.53 -12.85
CA LYS A 204 3.12 -15.34 -12.05
C LYS A 204 3.43 -15.08 -10.58
N ALA A 205 4.30 -15.88 -9.98
CA ALA A 205 4.70 -15.71 -8.59
C ALA A 205 5.42 -14.37 -8.35
N SER A 206 6.25 -13.94 -9.30
CA SER A 206 6.92 -12.63 -9.23
C SER A 206 5.93 -11.47 -9.29
N GLU A 207 4.95 -11.53 -10.20
CA GLU A 207 3.94 -10.48 -10.37
C GLU A 207 2.95 -10.40 -9.20
N ASP A 208 2.58 -11.54 -8.61
CA ASP A 208 1.72 -11.54 -7.42
C ASP A 208 2.50 -11.14 -6.16
N LEU A 209 3.79 -11.49 -6.03
CA LEU A 209 4.63 -10.93 -4.96
C LEU A 209 4.75 -9.40 -5.09
N ALA A 210 4.87 -8.88 -6.32
CA ALA A 210 4.88 -7.44 -6.57
C ALA A 210 3.54 -6.77 -6.18
N LEU A 211 2.40 -7.41 -6.46
CA LEU A 211 1.10 -6.93 -6.03
C LEU A 211 0.93 -6.96 -4.50
N ILE A 212 1.33 -8.06 -3.85
CA ILE A 212 1.33 -8.19 -2.38
C ILE A 212 2.18 -7.08 -1.74
N TRP A 213 3.37 -6.85 -2.27
CA TRP A 213 4.23 -5.77 -1.79
C TRP A 213 3.57 -4.39 -1.98
N GLY A 214 3.06 -4.13 -3.19
CA GLY A 214 2.41 -2.87 -3.54
C GLY A 214 1.12 -2.60 -2.76
N SER A 215 0.42 -3.64 -2.30
CA SER A 215 -0.83 -3.50 -1.54
C SER A 215 -0.61 -3.18 -0.07
N VAL A 216 0.54 -3.54 0.52
CA VAL A 216 0.70 -3.52 1.98
C VAL A 216 1.88 -2.70 2.50
N SER A 217 3.03 -2.69 1.80
CA SER A 217 4.27 -2.10 2.34
C SER A 217 4.13 -0.60 2.57
N ASN A 218 3.82 0.17 1.51
CA ASN A 218 3.65 1.62 1.60
C ASN A 218 2.52 2.06 2.54
N ALA A 219 1.39 1.33 2.52
CA ALA A 219 0.26 1.62 3.39
C ALA A 219 0.62 1.39 4.87
N THR A 220 1.34 0.32 5.20
CA THR A 220 1.79 0.03 6.57
C THR A 220 2.74 1.11 7.10
N HIS A 221 3.75 1.51 6.30
CA HIS A 221 4.65 2.60 6.67
C HIS A 221 3.88 3.91 6.91
N ALA A 222 2.94 4.25 6.03
CA ALA A 222 2.15 5.47 6.15
C ALA A 222 1.23 5.43 7.38
N THR A 223 0.60 4.29 7.66
CA THR A 223 -0.21 4.08 8.87
C THR A 223 0.63 4.29 10.12
N PHE A 224 1.85 3.72 10.18
CA PHE A 224 2.74 3.93 11.32
C PHE A 224 3.04 5.41 11.53
N TRP A 225 3.47 6.11 10.48
CA TRP A 225 3.83 7.52 10.60
C TRP A 225 2.65 8.40 10.99
N LEU A 226 1.44 8.09 10.51
CA LEU A 226 0.21 8.79 10.89
C LEU A 226 -0.11 8.54 12.38
N VAL A 227 -0.15 7.27 12.81
CA VAL A 227 -0.43 6.91 14.20
C VAL A 227 0.60 7.52 15.13
N HIS A 228 1.87 7.43 14.78
CA HIS A 228 2.96 8.04 15.54
C HIS A 228 2.79 9.57 15.64
N ALA A 229 2.50 10.26 14.54
CA ALA A 229 2.28 11.71 14.55
C ALA A 229 1.10 12.13 15.44
N VAL A 230 0.01 11.37 15.44
CA VAL A 230 -1.17 11.64 16.30
C VAL A 230 -0.85 11.42 17.78
N LEU A 231 -0.13 10.35 18.11
CA LEU A 231 0.14 9.95 19.50
C LEU A 231 1.24 10.79 20.19
N ARG A 232 2.05 11.54 19.43
CA ARG A 232 3.09 12.41 20.00
C ARG A 232 2.55 13.63 20.74
N ASP A 233 1.34 14.07 20.42
CA ASP A 233 0.69 15.20 21.06
C ASP A 233 -0.68 14.79 21.59
N LYS A 234 -0.87 14.91 22.90
CA LYS A 234 -2.13 14.60 23.56
C LYS A 234 -3.30 15.40 22.97
N ARG A 235 -3.10 16.66 22.60
CA ARG A 235 -4.14 17.49 21.97
C ARG A 235 -4.50 16.96 20.58
N MET A 236 -3.50 16.48 19.84
CA MET A 236 -3.69 15.84 18.53
C MET A 236 -4.48 14.54 18.68
N THR A 237 -4.16 13.73 19.69
CA THR A 237 -4.89 12.50 20.01
C THR A 237 -6.35 12.79 20.39
N GLU A 238 -6.58 13.76 21.27
CA GLU A 238 -7.94 14.19 21.67
C GLU A 238 -8.76 14.70 20.48
N ARG A 239 -8.14 15.52 19.61
CA ARG A 239 -8.79 16.01 18.38
C ARG A 239 -9.09 14.87 17.41
N PHE A 240 -8.16 13.94 17.21
CA PHE A 240 -8.38 12.76 16.37
C PHE A 240 -9.55 11.92 16.87
N LEU A 241 -9.59 11.62 18.18
CA LEU A 241 -10.69 10.88 18.82
C LEU A 241 -12.05 11.58 18.63
N PHE A 242 -12.07 12.91 18.80
CA PHE A 242 -13.28 13.70 18.56
C PHE A 242 -13.78 13.59 17.11
N GLU A 243 -12.87 13.65 16.14
CA GLU A 243 -13.22 13.62 14.71
C GLU A 243 -13.69 12.23 14.24
N ILE A 244 -13.09 11.15 14.75
CA ILE A 244 -13.52 9.78 14.39
C ILE A 244 -14.85 9.37 15.03
N LYS A 245 -15.28 10.03 16.12
CA LYS A 245 -16.55 9.70 16.82
C LYS A 245 -17.76 9.75 15.90
N LYS A 246 -17.78 10.67 14.93
CA LYS A 246 -18.87 10.79 13.94
C LYS A 246 -18.96 9.61 12.96
N ALA A 247 -17.86 8.85 12.81
CA ALA A 247 -17.81 7.66 11.97
C ALA A 247 -18.18 6.39 12.75
N GLU A 248 -18.33 6.46 14.08
CA GLU A 248 -18.62 5.30 14.90
C GLU A 248 -20.02 4.76 14.64
N PHE A 249 -20.15 3.43 14.56
CA PHE A 249 -21.43 2.76 14.43
C PHE A 249 -21.45 1.43 15.19
N ASP A 250 -22.65 0.97 15.55
CA ASP A 250 -22.84 -0.30 16.22
C ASP A 250 -22.66 -1.48 15.24
N ALA A 251 -21.50 -2.14 15.32
CA ALA A 251 -21.26 -3.39 14.60
C ALA A 251 -21.81 -4.58 15.41
N TYR A 252 -23.15 -4.66 15.52
CA TYR A 252 -23.86 -5.62 16.39
C TYR A 252 -23.48 -7.11 16.17
N ASP A 253 -22.92 -7.45 15.00
CA ASP A 253 -22.66 -8.83 14.58
C ASP A 253 -21.18 -9.25 14.44
N GLN A 254 -20.19 -8.36 14.65
CA GLN A 254 -18.85 -8.64 14.09
C GLN A 254 -17.71 -8.86 15.09
N THR A 255 -17.68 -8.17 16.23
CA THR A 255 -16.65 -8.37 17.29
C THR A 255 -17.06 -7.63 18.57
N PRO A 256 -17.60 -8.32 19.60
CA PRO A 256 -18.04 -7.67 20.83
C PRO A 256 -16.93 -6.87 21.52
N GLY A 257 -17.26 -5.66 21.96
CA GLY A 257 -16.39 -4.83 22.81
C GLY A 257 -15.39 -3.93 22.07
N LEU A 258 -15.39 -3.88 20.74
CA LEU A 258 -14.60 -2.90 19.97
C LEU A 258 -15.51 -1.94 19.23
N HIS A 259 -15.15 -0.65 19.19
CA HIS A 259 -15.76 0.35 18.33
C HIS A 259 -15.44 0.05 16.86
N ALA A 260 -16.46 0.14 16.01
CA ALA A 260 -16.35 0.06 14.57
C ALA A 260 -16.57 1.45 13.94
N TYR A 261 -15.90 1.71 12.81
CA TYR A 261 -15.95 3.00 12.15
C TYR A 261 -16.26 2.87 10.66
N ASP A 262 -17.14 3.73 10.14
CA ASP A 262 -17.42 3.84 8.72
C ASP A 262 -16.24 4.53 8.01
N VAL A 263 -15.51 3.76 7.22
CA VAL A 263 -14.33 4.23 6.50
C VAL A 263 -14.63 5.35 5.49
N ASN A 264 -15.84 5.42 4.94
CA ASN A 264 -16.23 6.50 4.03
C ASN A 264 -16.45 7.81 4.77
N VAL A 265 -16.97 7.76 6.01
CA VAL A 265 -17.09 8.94 6.87
C VAL A 265 -15.70 9.42 7.27
N LEU A 266 -14.79 8.52 7.66
CA LEU A 266 -13.39 8.86 7.95
C LEU A 266 -12.71 9.52 6.73
N CYS A 267 -12.87 8.95 5.53
CA CYS A 267 -12.27 9.48 4.30
C CYS A 267 -12.85 10.82 3.83
N ARG A 268 -13.98 11.28 4.40
CA ARG A 268 -14.61 12.57 4.09
C ARG A 268 -14.38 13.63 5.17
N ASN A 269 -13.82 13.25 6.31
CA ASN A 269 -13.52 14.19 7.38
C ASN A 269 -12.33 15.08 6.99
N ASP A 270 -12.53 16.40 6.98
CA ASP A 270 -11.54 17.39 6.52
C ASP A 270 -10.23 17.32 7.30
N PHE A 271 -10.32 17.22 8.63
CA PHE A 271 -9.13 17.14 9.47
C PHE A 271 -8.36 15.84 9.23
N LEU A 272 -9.05 14.70 9.11
CA LEU A 272 -8.41 13.42 8.80
C LEU A 272 -7.78 13.42 7.40
N GLN A 273 -8.39 14.09 6.42
CA GLN A 273 -7.78 14.28 5.09
C GLN A 273 -6.51 15.12 5.16
N SER A 274 -6.50 16.19 5.98
CA SER A 274 -5.32 17.03 6.17
C SER A 274 -4.19 16.28 6.88
N LEU A 275 -4.50 15.53 7.94
CA LEU A 275 -3.55 14.63 8.63
C LEU A 275 -2.93 13.60 7.69
N TYR A 276 -3.77 12.94 6.89
CA TYR A 276 -3.34 11.99 5.89
C TYR A 276 -2.44 12.65 4.83
N ALA A 277 -2.82 13.84 4.35
CA ALA A 277 -2.04 14.55 3.34
C ALA A 277 -0.67 15.01 3.86
N GLU A 278 -0.60 15.47 5.11
CA GLU A 278 0.66 15.84 5.77
C GLU A 278 1.54 14.62 6.05
N THR A 279 0.95 13.50 6.45
CA THR A 279 1.68 12.24 6.57
C THR A 279 2.33 11.87 5.25
N LEU A 280 1.59 11.90 4.15
CA LEU A 280 2.15 11.56 2.85
C LEU A 280 3.19 12.58 2.36
N ARG A 281 2.99 13.88 2.62
CA ARG A 281 3.98 14.92 2.28
C ARG A 281 5.31 14.70 3.01
N MET A 282 5.25 14.40 4.29
CA MET A 282 6.42 14.22 5.14
C MET A 282 7.19 12.94 4.83
N TYR A 283 6.47 11.85 4.54
CA TYR A 283 7.05 10.51 4.54
C TYR A 283 7.04 9.81 3.19
N VAL A 284 6.53 10.40 2.10
CA VAL A 284 6.61 9.79 0.76
C VAL A 284 7.76 10.38 -0.05
N ALA A 285 8.68 9.50 -0.47
CA ALA A 285 9.81 9.81 -1.32
C ALA A 285 9.79 8.92 -2.56
N ASN A 286 8.90 9.20 -3.51
CA ASN A 286 8.83 8.52 -4.79
C ASN A 286 9.91 9.02 -5.75
N MET A 287 10.51 8.09 -6.49
CA MET A 287 11.28 8.38 -7.70
C MET A 287 10.49 7.88 -8.91
N ILE A 288 9.98 8.80 -9.73
CA ILE A 288 9.16 8.49 -10.89
C ILE A 288 10.02 8.66 -12.13
N LEU A 289 10.27 7.56 -12.83
CA LEU A 289 11.12 7.53 -14.01
C LEU A 289 10.28 7.35 -15.28
N ARG A 290 10.63 8.08 -16.33
CA ARG A 290 10.02 8.01 -17.66
C ARG A 290 11.09 8.04 -18.74
N THR A 291 10.81 7.37 -19.84
CA THR A 291 11.61 7.43 -21.06
C THR A 291 10.65 7.61 -22.24
N PRO A 292 10.92 8.54 -23.18
CA PRO A 292 10.19 8.64 -24.43
C PRO A 292 10.09 7.28 -25.14
N ARG A 293 8.87 6.84 -25.44
CA ARG A 293 8.66 5.57 -26.17
C ARG A 293 8.83 5.74 -27.69
N HIS A 294 8.57 6.93 -28.22
CA HIS A 294 8.52 7.18 -29.66
C HIS A 294 9.07 8.54 -30.02
N GLY A 295 10.14 8.54 -30.82
CA GLY A 295 10.75 9.76 -31.31
C GLY A 295 11.28 10.66 -30.19
N GLU A 296 11.61 11.87 -30.60
CA GLU A 296 12.09 12.92 -29.73
C GLU A 296 10.90 13.64 -29.07
N VAL A 297 11.02 13.93 -27.77
CA VAL A 297 10.02 14.64 -26.96
C VAL A 297 10.67 15.89 -26.37
N GLN A 298 10.02 17.03 -26.57
CA GLN A 298 10.43 18.30 -25.98
C GLN A 298 9.85 18.47 -24.57
N VAL A 299 10.70 18.75 -23.59
CA VAL A 299 10.36 19.01 -22.18
C VAL A 299 10.97 20.34 -21.77
N GLY A 300 10.19 21.42 -21.85
CA GLY A 300 10.71 22.78 -21.68
C GLY A 300 11.71 23.11 -22.80
N GLU A 301 12.95 23.43 -22.41
CA GLU A 301 14.05 23.70 -23.35
C GLU A 301 14.86 22.45 -23.71
N TRP A 302 14.51 21.30 -23.13
CA TRP A 302 15.24 20.06 -23.32
C TRP A 302 14.59 19.18 -24.38
N SER A 303 15.42 18.61 -25.23
CA SER A 303 15.05 17.57 -26.18
C SER A 303 15.48 16.20 -25.63
N MET A 304 14.56 15.23 -25.60
CA MET A 304 14.80 13.90 -25.05
C MET A 304 14.37 12.79 -26.01
N ASP A 305 15.12 11.69 -26.09
CA ASP A 305 14.76 10.51 -26.88
C ASP A 305 14.68 9.22 -26.04
N GLY A 306 14.55 8.07 -26.71
CA GLY A 306 14.42 6.76 -26.05
C GLY A 306 15.65 6.28 -25.28
N THR A 307 16.77 7.01 -25.35
CA THR A 307 17.98 6.76 -24.57
C THR A 307 18.03 7.56 -23.27
N ASP A 308 17.18 8.59 -23.14
CA ASP A 308 17.12 9.45 -21.97
C ASP A 308 16.16 8.94 -20.88
N ILE A 309 16.43 9.33 -19.64
CA ILE A 309 15.57 9.06 -18.49
C ILE A 309 15.20 10.39 -17.83
N LEU A 310 13.90 10.71 -17.86
CA LEU A 310 13.32 11.79 -17.08
C LEU A 310 12.96 11.26 -15.68
N GLY A 311 13.49 11.89 -14.64
CA GLY A 311 13.18 11.56 -13.25
C GLY A 311 12.52 12.71 -12.51
N THR A 312 11.42 12.43 -11.80
CA THR A 312 10.84 13.35 -10.81
C THR A 312 10.88 12.72 -9.42
N MET A 313 11.17 13.54 -8.41
CA MET A 313 11.35 13.10 -7.02
C MET A 313 10.33 13.81 -6.14
N SER A 314 9.42 13.07 -5.51
CA SER A 314 8.34 13.71 -4.72
C SER A 314 8.85 14.38 -3.46
N TYR A 315 9.86 13.82 -2.78
CA TYR A 315 10.33 14.34 -1.49
C TYR A 315 10.80 15.80 -1.52
N PRO A 316 11.71 16.23 -2.42
CA PRO A 316 12.08 17.64 -2.51
C PRO A 316 10.91 18.53 -2.91
N MET A 317 10.04 18.06 -3.80
CA MET A 317 8.83 18.80 -4.19
C MET A 317 7.91 19.02 -2.99
N HIS A 318 7.68 17.98 -2.18
CA HIS A 318 6.90 17.99 -0.95
C HIS A 318 7.51 18.86 0.17
N HIS A 319 8.75 19.28 0.03
CA HIS A 319 9.49 20.12 0.98
C HIS A 319 9.92 21.45 0.36
N ASP A 320 9.27 21.89 -0.71
CA ASP A 320 9.52 23.18 -1.34
C ASP A 320 8.79 24.31 -0.58
N PRO A 321 9.52 25.25 0.06
CA PRO A 321 8.91 26.38 0.77
C PRO A 321 8.20 27.37 -0.16
N ALA A 322 8.44 27.33 -1.48
CA ALA A 322 7.69 28.14 -2.44
C ALA A 322 6.28 27.59 -2.70
N VAL A 323 6.05 26.31 -2.38
CA VAL A 323 4.79 25.62 -2.67
C VAL A 323 3.95 25.43 -1.40
N TYR A 324 4.57 25.01 -0.31
CA TYR A 324 3.85 24.65 0.91
C TYR A 324 3.85 25.78 1.93
N LYS A 325 2.72 25.92 2.64
CA LYS A 325 2.59 26.89 3.74
C LYS A 325 3.69 26.66 4.78
N THR A 326 4.44 27.71 5.10
CA THR A 326 5.46 27.73 6.16
C THR A 326 5.13 28.68 7.31
N ASP A 327 3.93 29.26 7.29
CA ASP A 327 3.43 30.21 8.27
C ASP A 327 1.97 29.89 8.61
N ASP A 328 1.61 30.08 9.87
CA ASP A 328 0.25 30.03 10.38
C ASP A 328 -0.02 31.28 11.23
N HIS A 329 -0.71 32.27 10.67
CA HIS A 329 -1.03 33.53 11.36
C HIS A 329 0.21 34.23 11.98
N GLY A 330 1.34 34.25 11.28
CA GLY A 330 2.59 34.84 11.75
C GLY A 330 3.45 33.90 12.62
N ILE A 331 3.02 32.66 12.82
CA ILE A 331 3.82 31.62 13.48
C ILE A 331 4.53 30.80 12.41
N ALA A 332 5.86 30.90 12.38
CA ALA A 332 6.68 30.09 11.48
C ALA A 332 6.53 28.59 11.78
N ARG A 333 6.21 27.81 10.75
CA ARG A 333 6.05 26.34 10.77
C ARG A 333 6.94 25.72 9.70
N PRO A 334 8.17 25.28 10.03
CA PRO A 334 9.07 24.71 9.03
C PRO A 334 8.47 23.45 8.38
N LEU A 335 8.85 23.17 7.13
CA LEU A 335 8.35 21.98 6.41
C LEU A 335 8.87 20.66 6.97
N THR A 336 9.86 20.71 7.87
CA THR A 336 10.35 19.56 8.63
C THR A 336 9.53 19.27 9.89
N GLU A 337 8.66 20.18 10.31
CA GLU A 337 7.70 19.96 11.39
C GLU A 337 6.42 19.35 10.82
N PHE A 338 5.89 18.32 11.47
CA PHE A 338 4.59 17.77 11.11
C PHE A 338 3.49 18.75 11.55
N TRP A 339 2.70 19.27 10.61
CA TRP A 339 1.59 20.18 10.89
C TRP A 339 0.28 19.63 10.34
N ALA A 340 -0.54 19.08 11.24
CA ALA A 340 -1.79 18.40 10.88
C ALA A 340 -2.74 19.25 10.05
N GLU A 341 -2.77 20.56 10.28
CA GLU A 341 -3.66 21.51 9.62
C GLU A 341 -3.05 22.17 8.38
N ARG A 342 -1.87 21.74 7.90
CA ARG A 342 -1.20 22.35 6.73
C ARG A 342 -2.08 22.39 5.48
N PHE A 343 -2.95 21.38 5.31
CA PHE A 343 -3.88 21.24 4.19
C PHE A 343 -5.30 21.71 4.51
N MET A 344 -5.49 22.45 5.61
CA MET A 344 -6.76 23.11 5.90
C MET A 344 -6.84 24.45 5.18
N GLY A 345 -8.03 24.81 4.71
CA GLY A 345 -8.32 26.11 4.11
C GLY A 345 -8.17 27.27 5.11
N PRO A 346 -8.20 28.53 4.65
CA PRO A 346 -7.97 29.71 5.50
C PRO A 346 -8.87 29.81 6.73
N CYS A 347 -10.09 29.28 6.67
CA CYS A 347 -11.03 29.27 7.79
C CYS A 347 -10.87 28.05 8.72
N GLY A 348 -9.90 27.17 8.48
CA GLY A 348 -9.66 25.97 9.28
C GLY A 348 -10.74 24.89 9.20
N ASN A 349 -11.72 25.03 8.29
CA ASN A 349 -12.95 24.23 8.27
C ASN A 349 -13.10 23.29 7.07
N SER A 350 -12.16 23.31 6.12
CA SER A 350 -12.22 22.45 4.94
C SER A 350 -10.83 22.00 4.51
N PHE A 351 -10.72 20.76 4.05
CA PHE A 351 -9.52 20.23 3.42
C PHE A 351 -9.35 20.82 2.01
N THR A 352 -8.12 21.15 1.63
CA THR A 352 -7.83 21.63 0.27
C THR A 352 -6.43 21.21 -0.21
N LEU A 353 -6.37 20.87 -1.51
CA LEU A 353 -5.14 20.67 -2.27
C LEU A 353 -4.97 21.73 -3.37
N ALA A 354 -5.81 22.76 -3.39
CA ALA A 354 -5.77 23.79 -4.43
C ALA A 354 -4.40 24.50 -4.43
N GLY A 355 -3.82 24.67 -5.61
CA GLY A 355 -2.48 25.26 -5.78
C GLY A 355 -1.33 24.27 -5.59
N LEU A 356 -1.62 22.99 -5.29
CA LEU A 356 -0.61 21.94 -5.15
C LEU A 356 -0.61 20.98 -6.36
N GLU A 357 -1.26 21.36 -7.46
CA GLU A 357 -1.30 20.58 -8.70
C GLU A 357 0.12 20.34 -9.20
N GLY A 358 0.45 19.06 -9.43
CA GLY A 358 1.79 18.67 -9.84
C GLY A 358 2.85 18.71 -8.73
N SER A 359 2.56 19.26 -7.55
CA SER A 359 3.49 19.32 -6.41
C SER A 359 3.19 18.29 -5.33
N TRP A 360 1.92 18.15 -4.91
CA TRP A 360 1.50 17.10 -3.99
C TRP A 360 1.21 15.81 -4.78
N ILE A 361 2.26 15.04 -5.07
CA ILE A 361 2.19 13.80 -5.87
C ILE A 361 2.60 12.51 -5.10
N PRO A 362 2.03 12.22 -3.92
CA PRO A 362 2.44 11.04 -3.14
C PRO A 362 2.07 9.70 -3.78
N TYR A 363 1.16 9.70 -4.75
CA TYR A 363 0.80 8.52 -5.55
C TYR A 363 1.38 8.54 -6.96
N GLY A 364 2.29 9.46 -7.24
CA GLY A 364 2.76 9.77 -8.58
C GLY A 364 1.73 10.55 -9.40
N GLY A 365 1.78 10.41 -10.72
CA GLY A 365 0.96 11.20 -11.64
C GLY A 365 0.67 10.51 -12.98
N GLY A 366 -0.35 10.99 -13.67
CA GLY A 366 -0.77 10.51 -14.99
C GLY A 366 -1.36 9.09 -14.98
N SER A 367 -1.27 8.41 -16.13
CA SER A 367 -1.79 7.05 -16.35
C SER A 367 -1.15 5.96 -15.48
N ASN A 368 -0.02 6.26 -14.87
CA ASN A 368 0.77 5.36 -14.03
C ASN A 368 0.69 5.74 -12.55
N MET A 369 -0.20 6.66 -12.18
CA MET A 369 -0.49 6.95 -10.78
C MET A 369 -0.95 5.66 -10.08
N CYS A 370 -0.57 5.49 -8.82
CA CYS A 370 -0.90 4.29 -8.04
C CYS A 370 -2.40 3.97 -8.15
N PRO A 371 -2.78 2.81 -8.73
CA PRO A 371 -4.19 2.46 -8.91
C PRO A 371 -4.87 2.11 -7.58
N GLY A 372 -4.11 1.64 -6.59
CA GLY A 372 -4.60 1.29 -5.25
C GLY A 372 -4.77 2.47 -4.28
N ARG A 373 -4.51 3.72 -4.71
CA ARG A 373 -4.50 4.91 -3.83
C ARG A 373 -5.77 5.13 -3.00
N TYR A 374 -6.93 4.73 -3.53
CA TYR A 374 -8.20 4.87 -2.80
C TYR A 374 -8.32 3.82 -1.70
N PHE A 375 -7.96 2.57 -1.99
CA PHE A 375 -7.88 1.52 -0.97
C PHE A 375 -6.82 1.85 0.08
N ALA A 376 -5.62 2.30 -0.33
CA ALA A 376 -4.56 2.70 0.60
C ALA A 376 -5.02 3.80 1.57
N LYS A 377 -5.76 4.81 1.09
CA LYS A 377 -6.36 5.84 1.97
C LYS A 377 -7.29 5.23 3.01
N GLN A 378 -8.17 4.33 2.57
CA GLN A 378 -9.14 3.66 3.44
C GLN A 378 -8.41 2.79 4.46
N GLU A 379 -7.45 1.97 4.04
CA GLU A 379 -6.60 1.11 4.88
C GLU A 379 -5.85 1.92 5.94
N ILE A 380 -5.22 3.04 5.58
CA ILE A 380 -4.49 3.90 6.49
C ILE A 380 -5.42 4.51 7.54
N LEU A 381 -6.50 5.16 7.11
CA LEU A 381 -7.39 5.90 8.01
C LEU A 381 -8.21 4.97 8.92
N ILE A 382 -8.72 3.86 8.40
CA ILE A 382 -9.48 2.91 9.22
C ILE A 382 -8.58 2.21 10.23
N THR A 383 -7.34 1.87 9.86
CA THR A 383 -6.40 1.25 10.80
C THR A 383 -6.07 2.22 11.93
N ALA A 384 -5.78 3.48 11.62
CA ALA A 384 -5.51 4.49 12.64
C ALA A 384 -6.71 4.72 13.56
N ALA A 385 -7.93 4.81 13.00
CA ALA A 385 -9.16 4.93 13.78
C ALA A 385 -9.39 3.71 14.69
N LEU A 386 -9.22 2.50 14.17
CA LEU A 386 -9.38 1.28 14.95
C LEU A 386 -8.34 1.17 16.08
N LEU A 387 -7.08 1.53 15.84
CA LEU A 387 -6.03 1.49 16.87
C LEU A 387 -6.26 2.56 17.94
N ILE A 388 -6.35 3.84 17.54
CA ILE A 388 -6.41 4.96 18.50
C ILE A 388 -7.78 5.02 19.19
N GLY A 389 -8.85 4.67 18.47
CA GLY A 389 -10.22 4.68 18.98
C GLY A 389 -10.56 3.53 19.93
N ASN A 390 -9.86 2.40 19.85
CA ASN A 390 -10.08 1.27 20.76
C ASN A 390 -9.02 1.13 21.85
N PHE A 391 -7.86 1.77 21.70
CA PHE A 391 -6.75 1.64 22.63
C PHE A 391 -6.19 3.00 23.05
N ASP A 392 -5.87 3.11 24.34
CA ASP A 392 -4.98 4.12 24.86
C ASP A 392 -3.54 3.68 24.67
N ILE A 393 -2.83 4.36 23.76
CA ILE A 393 -1.49 3.99 23.31
C ILE A 393 -0.52 5.08 23.78
N ASN A 394 0.28 4.75 24.79
CA ASN A 394 1.29 5.65 25.33
C ASN A 394 2.66 5.26 24.77
N LEU A 395 3.24 6.11 23.93
CA LEU A 395 4.57 5.88 23.36
C LEU A 395 5.65 5.96 24.45
N VAL A 396 6.59 5.02 24.45
CA VAL A 396 7.68 4.92 25.44
C VAL A 396 9.02 4.78 24.72
N GLY A 397 10.06 5.40 25.28
CA GLY A 397 11.43 5.27 24.79
C GLY A 397 11.78 6.29 23.70
N GLN A 398 12.83 5.97 22.93
CA GLN A 398 13.35 6.84 21.88
C GLN A 398 12.42 6.84 20.66
N GLU A 399 12.24 8.01 20.05
CA GLU A 399 11.49 8.13 18.81
C GLU A 399 12.16 7.36 17.66
N PRO A 400 11.37 6.71 16.78
CA PRO A 400 11.88 6.07 15.58
C PRO A 400 12.51 7.09 14.62
N GLU A 401 13.50 6.63 13.87
CA GLU A 401 14.10 7.40 12.78
C GLU A 401 13.47 7.03 11.43
N ILE A 402 13.57 7.94 10.47
CA ILE A 402 13.26 7.65 9.07
C ILE A 402 14.30 6.69 8.49
N ASP A 403 13.85 5.58 7.90
CA ASP A 403 14.72 4.70 7.12
C ASP A 403 14.86 5.21 5.68
N TRP A 404 15.87 6.05 5.47
CA TRP A 404 16.19 6.64 4.17
C TRP A 404 16.58 5.64 3.09
N ARG A 405 16.82 4.36 3.42
CA ARG A 405 17.09 3.33 2.40
C ARG A 405 15.91 3.16 1.45
N PHE A 406 14.69 3.45 1.91
CA PHE A 406 13.45 3.39 1.12
C PHE A 406 13.24 4.58 0.18
N PHE A 407 14.14 5.57 0.17
CA PHE A 407 14.05 6.69 -0.76
C PHE A 407 13.97 6.19 -2.21
N GLY A 408 12.99 6.71 -2.94
CA GLY A 408 12.68 6.32 -4.31
C GLY A 408 11.63 5.21 -4.45
N SER A 409 11.28 4.51 -3.36
CA SER A 409 10.42 3.31 -3.40
C SER A 409 8.99 3.52 -2.90
N GLY A 410 8.64 4.73 -2.45
CA GLY A 410 7.33 5.00 -1.86
C GLY A 410 7.41 5.72 -0.53
N THR A 411 6.67 5.20 0.45
CA THR A 411 6.71 5.71 1.82
C THR A 411 8.01 5.26 2.49
N LEU A 412 8.69 6.20 3.15
CA LEU A 412 9.92 5.96 3.89
C LEU A 412 9.66 5.00 5.06
N GLY A 413 10.55 4.02 5.20
CA GLY A 413 10.43 3.01 6.24
C GLY A 413 10.74 3.54 7.64
N VAL A 414 10.56 2.70 8.64
CA VAL A 414 10.80 3.01 10.05
C VAL A 414 12.11 2.34 10.50
N LYS A 415 13.03 3.12 11.05
CA LYS A 415 14.29 2.65 11.62
C LYS A 415 14.23 2.71 13.15
N GLY A 416 14.59 1.61 13.79
CA GLY A 416 14.48 1.45 15.23
C GLY A 416 13.16 0.78 15.64
N ARG A 417 12.83 0.85 16.92
CA ARG A 417 11.60 0.27 17.48
C ARG A 417 10.88 1.36 18.26
N GLN A 418 9.57 1.43 18.13
CA GLN A 418 8.74 2.31 18.96
C GLN A 418 8.04 1.46 20.02
N ARG A 419 8.53 1.49 21.26
CA ARG A 419 7.83 0.82 22.37
C ARG A 419 6.57 1.59 22.74
N CYS A 420 5.54 0.91 23.22
CA CYS A 420 4.37 1.57 23.79
C CYS A 420 3.67 0.72 24.85
N MET A 421 2.95 1.40 25.73
CA MET A 421 1.94 0.78 26.59
C MET A 421 0.59 0.90 25.90
N LEU A 422 -0.11 -0.22 25.74
CA LEU A 422 -1.39 -0.31 25.07
C LEU A 422 -2.45 -0.83 26.04
N VAL A 423 -3.48 -0.01 26.31
CA VAL A 423 -4.59 -0.33 27.23
C VAL A 423 -5.89 -0.20 26.46
N ARG A 424 -6.85 -1.10 26.66
CA ARG A 424 -8.16 -0.96 26.00
C ARG A 424 -8.90 0.26 26.53
N ARG A 425 -9.55 1.00 25.65
CA ARG A 425 -10.51 2.03 26.07
C ARG A 425 -11.78 1.36 26.61
N ALA A 426 -12.29 1.90 27.70
CA ALA A 426 -13.62 1.53 28.20
C ALA A 426 -14.69 2.02 27.22
N GLN A 427 -15.73 1.21 27.01
CA GLN A 427 -16.84 1.52 26.11
C GLN A 427 -17.77 2.60 26.67
#